data_AF-A0A2V8FX15-F1
#
_entry.id   AF-A0A2V8FX15-F1
#
_cell.length_a   1.000
_cell.length_b   1.000
_cell.length_c   1.000
_cell.angle_alpha   90.00
_cell.angle_beta   90.00
_cell.angle_gamma   90.00
#
_symmetry.space_group_name_H-M   'P 1'
#
loop_
_entity.id
_entity.type
_entity.pdbx_description
1 polymer ?
#
loop_
_entity_poly.entity_id
_entity_poly.type
_entity_poly.pdbx_seq_one_letter_code
_entity_poly.pdbx_strand_id
1 'polypeptide(L)'
;GDLSYPVRGIRTHDYLYIRNFRPDRWPAGDPQQYVAVGPFGDIDGGPSKSLLLDRQTDPSIAPYFQLATAKRPAEELYDLKRDPHQMENVAGQPAHRAAQQRLRAELDRWMRETADPRATVDDDRWDRFPYYGQPANK
;
A
#
# COMPACT_ATOMS: atom_id res chain seq x y z
N GLY A 1 14.33 -2.68 -2.35
CA GLY A 1 13.97 -4.08 -2.10
C GLY A 1 14.23 -4.44 -0.68
N ASP A 2 13.65 -5.55 -0.22
CA ASP A 2 13.95 -6.16 1.09
C ASP A 2 13.61 -5.28 2.31
N LEU A 3 12.61 -4.41 2.16
CA LEU A 3 12.06 -3.60 3.25
C LEU A 3 10.57 -3.91 3.39
N SER A 4 10.06 -3.86 4.62
CA SER A 4 8.64 -4.03 4.88
C SER A 4 7.80 -2.87 4.33
N TYR A 5 6.52 -3.13 4.06
CA TYR A 5 5.53 -2.09 3.70
C TYR A 5 4.44 -1.99 4.78
N PRO A 6 4.74 -1.35 5.92
CA PRO A 6 3.83 -1.33 7.06
C PRO A 6 2.61 -0.43 6.79
N VAL A 7 1.44 -1.06 6.73
CA VAL A 7 0.14 -0.41 6.64
C VAL A 7 -0.79 -0.88 7.75
N ARG A 8 -1.72 -0.01 8.16
CA ARG A 8 -2.82 -0.33 9.08
C ARG A 8 -4.09 0.30 8.56
N GLY A 9 -5.25 -0.26 8.88
CA GLY A 9 -6.50 0.31 8.41
C GLY A 9 -7.70 -0.05 9.27
N ILE A 10 -8.75 0.76 9.14
CA ILE A 10 -10.06 0.51 9.70
C ILE A 10 -11.05 0.47 8.56
N ARG A 11 -11.81 -0.61 8.49
CA ARG A 11 -12.97 -0.73 7.60
C ARG A 11 -14.24 -0.65 8.42
N THR A 12 -15.15 0.20 7.98
CA THR A 12 -16.53 0.30 8.48
C THR A 12 -17.49 -0.06 7.33
N HIS A 13 -18.79 0.01 7.59
CA HIS A 13 -19.79 -0.10 6.51
C HIS A 13 -19.64 1.02 5.47
N ASP A 14 -19.25 2.22 5.89
CA ASP A 14 -19.30 3.43 5.04
C ASP A 14 -17.94 3.81 4.46
N TYR A 15 -16.84 3.43 5.12
CA TYR A 15 -15.50 3.89 4.78
C TYR A 15 -14.43 2.82 5.00
N LEU A 16 -13.38 2.86 4.18
CA LEU A 16 -12.08 2.25 4.45
C LEU A 16 -11.04 3.35 4.65
N TYR A 17 -10.43 3.40 5.82
CA TYR A 17 -9.27 4.25 6.12
C TYR A 17 -8.01 3.38 6.19
N ILE A 18 -6.94 3.82 5.54
CA ILE A 18 -5.61 3.18 5.56
C ILE A 18 -4.58 4.24 5.95
N ARG A 19 -3.67 3.86 6.85
CA ARG A 19 -2.46 4.59 7.16
C ARG A 19 -1.25 3.80 6.67
N ASN A 20 -0.45 4.44 5.83
CA ASN A 20 0.81 3.94 5.35
C ASN A 20 1.96 4.65 6.10
N PHE A 21 2.79 3.88 6.79
CA PHE A 21 3.90 4.44 7.58
C PHE A 21 5.16 4.69 6.74
N ARG A 22 5.20 4.19 5.49
CA ARG A 22 6.33 4.29 4.57
C ARG A 22 5.87 4.62 3.14
N PRO A 23 5.31 5.83 2.91
CA PRO A 23 4.80 6.25 1.60
C PRO A 23 5.88 6.39 0.51
N ASP A 24 7.15 6.40 0.90
CA ASP A 24 8.30 6.41 0.03
C ASP A 24 8.67 5.01 -0.51
N ARG A 25 8.10 3.94 0.04
CA ARG A 25 8.35 2.55 -0.40
C ARG A 25 7.36 2.10 -1.47
N TRP A 26 7.77 1.11 -2.27
CA TRP A 26 6.92 0.51 -3.31
C TRP A 26 5.99 -0.54 -2.72
N PRO A 27 4.65 -0.44 -2.91
CA PRO A 27 3.69 -1.40 -2.35
C PRO A 27 3.67 -2.76 -3.04
N ALA A 28 4.19 -2.82 -4.27
CA ALA A 28 4.11 -3.97 -5.16
C ALA A 28 5.49 -4.59 -5.43
N GLY A 29 6.48 -4.34 -4.58
CA GLY A 29 7.89 -4.60 -4.85
C GLY A 29 8.53 -3.54 -5.74
N ASP A 30 9.85 -3.51 -5.82
CA ASP A 30 10.54 -2.49 -6.61
C ASP A 30 10.31 -2.65 -8.12
N PRO A 31 10.33 -1.55 -8.89
CA PRO A 31 10.26 -1.61 -10.35
C PRO A 31 11.39 -2.38 -11.01
N GLN A 32 12.51 -2.58 -10.31
CA GLN A 32 13.66 -3.35 -10.78
C GLN A 32 13.83 -4.59 -9.90
N GLN A 33 14.21 -5.69 -10.53
CA GLN A 33 14.55 -6.93 -9.82
C GLN A 33 15.63 -6.65 -8.78
N TYR A 34 15.42 -7.16 -7.56
CA TYR A 34 16.36 -7.03 -6.46
C TYR A 34 17.07 -8.37 -6.16
N VAL A 35 16.44 -9.27 -5.40
CA VAL A 35 17.05 -10.54 -4.95
C VAL A 35 16.50 -11.74 -5.73
N ALA A 36 15.21 -12.05 -5.60
CA ALA A 36 14.63 -13.31 -6.11
C ALA A 36 13.47 -13.12 -7.10
N VAL A 37 12.87 -11.94 -7.14
CA VAL A 37 11.64 -11.66 -7.88
C VAL A 37 11.84 -10.50 -8.85
N GLY A 38 11.24 -10.62 -10.03
CA GLY A 38 11.31 -9.65 -11.12
C GLY A 38 10.66 -8.28 -10.79
N PRO A 39 10.48 -7.40 -11.79
CA PRO A 39 9.89 -6.08 -11.57
C PRO A 39 8.51 -6.19 -10.91
N PHE A 40 8.28 -5.36 -9.88
CA PHE A 40 7.09 -5.41 -9.03
C PHE A 40 6.82 -6.82 -8.51
N GLY A 41 7.81 -7.39 -7.83
CA GLY A 41 7.87 -8.78 -7.44
C GLY A 41 6.76 -9.28 -6.51
N ASP A 42 6.03 -8.38 -5.85
CA ASP A 42 4.90 -8.74 -4.98
C ASP A 42 3.58 -8.91 -5.77
N ILE A 43 3.61 -8.70 -7.09
CA ILE A 43 2.57 -9.11 -8.03
C ILE A 43 3.00 -10.41 -8.67
N ASP A 44 2.23 -11.48 -8.48
CA ASP A 44 2.54 -12.78 -9.10
C ASP A 44 2.59 -12.70 -10.64
N GLY A 45 3.43 -13.55 -11.23
CA GLY A 45 3.55 -13.65 -12.68
C GLY A 45 2.25 -14.12 -13.34
N GLY A 46 1.85 -13.46 -14.43
CA GLY A 46 0.68 -13.86 -15.21
C GLY A 46 0.42 -12.91 -16.38
N PRO A 47 -0.50 -13.28 -17.31
CA PRO A 47 -0.78 -12.49 -18.51
C PRO A 47 -1.16 -11.04 -18.24
N SER A 48 -1.92 -10.78 -17.16
CA SER A 48 -2.29 -9.42 -16.76
C SER A 48 -1.08 -8.61 -16.33
N LYS A 49 -0.15 -9.19 -15.55
CA LYS A 49 1.10 -8.51 -15.16
C LYS A 49 1.96 -8.21 -16.38
N SER A 50 2.11 -9.16 -17.30
CA SER A 50 2.84 -8.95 -18.57
C SER A 50 2.23 -7.79 -19.37
N LEU A 51 0.90 -7.77 -19.54
CA LEU A 51 0.22 -6.69 -20.25
C LEU A 51 0.47 -5.31 -19.60
N LEU A 52 0.39 -5.23 -18.27
CA LEU A 52 0.63 -3.98 -17.53
C LEU A 52 2.07 -3.48 -17.71
N LEU A 53 3.06 -4.39 -17.67
CA LEU A 53 4.48 -4.05 -17.84
C LEU A 53 4.80 -3.64 -19.29
N ASP A 54 4.35 -4.44 -20.26
CA ASP A 54 4.65 -4.24 -21.69
C ASP A 54 4.04 -2.94 -22.24
N ARG A 55 2.90 -2.52 -21.67
CA ARG A 55 2.15 -1.34 -22.13
C ARG A 55 2.04 -0.25 -21.06
N GLN A 56 2.99 -0.17 -20.13
CA GLN A 56 2.94 0.79 -19.02
C GLN A 56 2.87 2.27 -19.44
N THR A 57 3.30 2.62 -20.67
CA THR A 57 3.23 3.98 -21.24
C THR A 57 2.04 4.20 -22.17
N ASP A 58 1.27 3.16 -22.49
CA ASP A 58 0.08 3.26 -23.32
C ASP A 58 -1.02 3.99 -22.53
N PRO A 59 -1.60 5.10 -23.05
CA PRO A 59 -2.63 5.85 -22.32
C PRO A 59 -3.84 5.01 -21.87
N SER A 60 -4.16 3.92 -22.57
CA SER A 60 -5.27 3.03 -22.22
C SER A 60 -4.92 2.03 -21.10
N ILE A 61 -3.64 1.78 -20.84
CA ILE A 61 -3.15 0.81 -19.84
C ILE A 61 -2.48 1.51 -18.66
N ALA A 62 -1.82 2.64 -18.88
CA ALA A 62 -1.07 3.39 -17.88
C ALA A 62 -1.87 3.65 -16.59
N PRO A 63 -3.16 4.01 -16.61
CA PRO A 63 -3.93 4.16 -15.37
C PRO A 63 -4.00 2.88 -14.54
N TYR A 64 -4.17 1.72 -15.16
CA TYR A 64 -4.21 0.42 -14.48
C TYR A 64 -2.83 0.00 -13.98
N PHE A 65 -1.78 0.30 -14.74
CA PHE A 65 -0.41 0.09 -14.29
C PHE A 65 -0.12 0.93 -13.03
N GLN A 66 -0.45 2.23 -13.04
CA GLN A 66 -0.29 3.10 -11.87
C GLN A 66 -1.15 2.61 -10.69
N LEU A 67 -2.40 2.22 -10.92
CA LEU A 67 -3.26 1.65 -9.88
C LEU A 67 -2.69 0.37 -9.27
N ALA A 68 -1.93 -0.43 -10.03
CA ALA A 68 -1.31 -1.66 -9.53
C ALA A 68 0.02 -1.41 -8.80
N THR A 69 0.82 -0.43 -9.24
CA THR A 69 2.24 -0.35 -8.86
C THR A 69 2.68 0.96 -8.18
N ALA A 70 1.91 2.05 -8.33
CA ALA A 70 2.33 3.36 -7.84
C ALA A 70 2.43 3.38 -6.31
N LYS A 71 3.34 4.21 -5.80
CA LYS A 71 3.45 4.48 -4.36
C LYS A 71 2.16 5.08 -3.82
N ARG A 72 1.76 4.65 -2.63
CA ARG A 72 0.57 5.15 -1.94
C ARG A 72 0.94 6.29 -0.98
N PRO A 73 0.06 7.31 -0.82
CA PRO A 73 0.29 8.37 0.14
C PRO A 73 0.27 7.84 1.58
N ALA A 74 0.65 8.69 2.54
CA ALA A 74 0.66 8.34 3.97
C ALA A 74 -0.73 7.97 4.51
N GLU A 75 -1.80 8.49 3.89
CA GLU A 75 -3.17 8.18 4.26
C GLU A 75 -4.04 8.01 3.02
N GLU A 76 -4.92 7.01 3.09
CA GLU A 76 -5.95 6.75 2.10
C GLU A 76 -7.31 6.65 2.81
N LEU A 77 -8.34 7.17 2.17
CA LEU A 77 -9.73 7.07 2.62
C LEU A 77 -10.59 6.79 1.41
N TYR A 78 -11.44 5.76 1.49
CA TYR A 78 -12.39 5.40 0.43
C TYR A 78 -13.81 5.45 0.98
N ASP A 79 -14.71 6.13 0.28
CA ASP A 79 -16.15 6.13 0.56
C ASP A 79 -16.78 4.89 -0.10
N LEU A 80 -17.14 3.91 0.71
CA LEU A 80 -17.59 2.59 0.21
C LEU A 80 -19.01 2.62 -0.34
N LYS A 81 -19.80 3.68 -0.06
CA LYS A 81 -21.14 3.84 -0.65
C LYS A 81 -21.04 4.35 -2.07
N ARG A 82 -20.11 5.29 -2.31
CA ARG A 82 -19.91 5.92 -3.61
C ARG A 82 -18.98 5.13 -4.51
N ASP A 83 -17.97 4.52 -3.91
CA ASP A 83 -16.91 3.76 -4.59
C ASP A 83 -16.67 2.44 -3.86
N PRO A 84 -17.53 1.43 -4.09
CA PRO A 84 -17.37 0.10 -3.49
C PRO A 84 -16.10 -0.62 -3.96
N HIS A 85 -15.48 -0.16 -5.06
CA HIS A 85 -14.27 -0.73 -5.63
C HIS A 85 -12.99 -0.07 -5.10
N GLN A 86 -13.10 1.03 -4.34
CA GLN A 86 -11.97 1.70 -3.68
C GLN A 86 -10.91 2.19 -4.68
N MET A 87 -11.36 2.72 -5.81
CA MET A 87 -10.53 3.25 -6.87
C MET A 87 -10.16 4.72 -6.64
N GLU A 88 -10.98 5.48 -5.91
CA GLU A 88 -10.79 6.92 -5.66
C GLU A 88 -10.45 7.19 -4.19
N ASN A 89 -9.20 7.59 -3.93
CA ASN A 89 -8.79 8.05 -2.61
C ASN A 89 -9.31 9.47 -2.34
N VAL A 90 -10.23 9.60 -1.38
CA VAL A 90 -10.83 10.87 -0.94
C VAL A 90 -10.17 11.48 0.30
N ALA A 91 -9.02 10.95 0.74
CA ALA A 91 -8.27 11.52 1.86
C ALA A 91 -7.87 12.98 1.60
N GLY A 92 -7.98 13.81 2.64
CA GLY A 92 -7.67 15.24 2.59
C GLY A 92 -8.78 16.11 1.98
N GLN A 93 -9.78 15.53 1.33
CA GLN A 93 -10.89 16.29 0.75
C GLN A 93 -11.78 16.89 1.87
N PRO A 94 -12.19 18.18 1.77
CA PRO A 94 -12.97 18.84 2.82
C PRO A 94 -14.25 18.08 3.22
N ALA A 95 -14.96 17.49 2.26
CA ALA A 95 -16.20 16.75 2.48
C ALA A 95 -16.01 15.50 3.37
N HIS A 96 -14.81 14.92 3.39
CA HIS A 96 -14.52 13.67 4.10
C HIS A 96 -13.65 13.86 5.36
N ARG A 97 -13.28 15.11 5.69
CA ARG A 97 -12.37 15.43 6.81
C ARG A 97 -12.84 14.85 8.15
N ALA A 98 -14.14 14.97 8.45
CA ALA A 98 -14.68 14.48 9.72
C ALA A 98 -14.57 12.95 9.85
N ALA A 99 -14.89 12.22 8.77
CA ALA A 99 -14.74 10.77 8.72
C ALA A 99 -13.27 10.36 8.85
N GLN A 100 -12.37 11.02 8.11
CA GLN A 100 -10.93 10.76 8.18
C GLN A 100 -10.38 10.95 9.59
N GLN A 101 -10.68 12.08 10.24
CA GLN A 101 -10.19 12.38 11.59
C GLN A 101 -10.70 11.37 12.63
N ARG A 102 -11.98 10.99 12.53
CA ARG A 102 -12.57 9.99 13.42
C ARG A 102 -11.87 8.64 13.28
N LEU A 103 -11.72 8.14 12.05
CA LEU A 103 -11.10 6.83 11.78
C LEU A 103 -9.60 6.85 12.10
N ARG A 104 -8.92 7.97 11.88
CA ARG A 104 -7.54 8.18 12.32
C ARG A 104 -7.40 8.00 13.83
N ALA A 105 -8.24 8.69 14.61
CA ALA A 105 -8.21 8.61 16.08
C ALA A 105 -8.61 7.21 16.59
N GLU A 106 -9.55 6.56 15.91
CA GLU A 106 -9.95 5.18 16.22
C GLU A 106 -8.80 4.19 15.99
N LEU A 107 -8.06 4.36 14.89
CA LEU A 107 -6.88 3.55 14.59
C LEU A 107 -5.77 3.79 15.61
N ASP A 108 -5.49 5.06 15.95
CA ASP A 108 -4.50 5.41 16.97
C ASP A 108 -4.82 4.75 18.31
N ARG A 109 -6.10 4.77 18.71
CA ARG A 109 -6.54 4.14 19.96
C ARG A 109 -6.32 2.63 19.89
N TRP A 110 -6.82 1.97 18.84
CA TRP A 110 -6.69 0.52 18.69
C TRP A 110 -5.23 0.06 18.68
N MET A 111 -4.36 0.77 17.96
CA MET A 111 -2.93 0.47 17.91
C MET A 111 -2.27 0.57 19.30
N ARG A 112 -2.64 1.56 20.12
CA ARG A 112 -2.13 1.68 21.50
C ARG A 112 -2.67 0.57 22.41
N GLU A 113 -3.98 0.28 22.34
CA GLU A 113 -4.64 -0.75 23.15
C GLU A 113 -4.11 -2.15 22.87
N THR A 114 -3.69 -2.41 21.62
CA THR A 114 -3.12 -3.69 21.20
C THR A 114 -1.59 -3.74 21.25
N ALA A 115 -0.96 -2.70 21.82
CA ALA A 115 0.49 -2.57 21.91
C ALA A 115 1.22 -2.74 20.57
N ASP A 116 0.64 -2.22 19.47
CA ASP A 116 1.32 -2.17 18.18
C ASP A 116 2.64 -1.40 18.34
N PRO A 117 3.80 -1.98 17.98
CA PRO A 117 5.09 -1.32 18.15
C PRO A 117 5.20 0.03 17.43
N ARG A 118 4.43 0.23 16.34
CA ARG A 118 4.37 1.48 15.57
C ARG A 118 3.37 2.50 16.11
N ALA A 119 2.68 2.20 17.22
CA ALA A 119 1.76 3.13 17.89
C ALA A 119 2.50 4.23 18.68
N THR A 120 3.71 3.93 19.13
CA THR A 120 4.48 4.75 20.07
C THR A 120 5.87 5.11 19.57
N VAL A 121 6.50 4.25 18.77
CA VAL A 121 7.85 4.45 18.23
C VAL A 121 7.85 4.15 16.74
N ASP A 122 8.66 4.87 15.97
CA ASP A 122 8.88 4.56 14.56
C ASP A 122 9.73 3.29 14.40
N ASP A 123 9.07 2.12 14.44
CA ASP A 123 9.73 0.81 14.58
C ASP A 123 9.80 0.03 13.27
N ASP A 124 11.00 -0.13 12.71
CA ASP A 124 11.29 -0.94 11.52
C ASP A 124 12.08 -2.23 11.80
N ARG A 125 11.86 -2.87 12.94
CA ARG A 125 12.58 -4.13 13.26
C ARG A 125 12.46 -5.21 12.17
N TRP A 126 11.38 -5.23 11.41
CA TRP A 126 11.15 -6.19 10.32
C TRP A 126 12.11 -6.02 9.14
N ASP A 127 12.64 -4.82 8.93
CA ASP A 127 13.58 -4.52 7.84
C ASP A 127 14.99 -5.10 8.10
N ARG A 128 15.21 -5.71 9.28
CA ARG A 128 16.51 -6.25 9.70
C ARG A 128 16.51 -7.77 9.82
N PHE A 129 15.39 -8.44 9.54
CA PHE A 129 15.36 -9.90 9.57
C PHE A 129 16.16 -10.46 8.40
N PRO A 130 17.02 -11.47 8.62
CA PRO A 130 17.79 -12.07 7.55
C PRO A 130 16.87 -12.77 6.54
N TYR A 131 17.07 -12.48 5.26
CA TYR A 131 16.42 -13.19 4.16
C TYR A 131 17.22 -14.45 3.79
N TYR A 132 16.57 -15.62 3.84
CA TYR A 132 17.19 -16.91 3.54
C TYR A 132 16.76 -17.52 2.19
N GLY A 133 16.03 -16.77 1.37
CA GLY A 133 15.64 -17.22 0.03
C GLY A 133 16.83 -17.27 -0.93
N GLN A 134 16.75 -18.15 -1.92
CA GLN A 134 17.77 -18.24 -2.98
C GLN A 134 17.68 -17.00 -3.89
N PRO A 135 18.81 -16.41 -4.32
CA PRO A 135 18.81 -15.38 -5.34
C PRO A 135 18.19 -15.89 -6.65
N ALA A 136 17.55 -15.00 -7.41
CA ALA A 136 17.14 -15.30 -8.77
C ALA A 136 18.36 -15.59 -9.63
N ASN A 137 18.28 -16.63 -10.47
CA ASN A 137 19.28 -16.85 -11.52
C ASN A 137 19.25 -15.63 -12.45
N LYS A 138 20.42 -15.02 -12.67
CA LYS A 138 20.59 -13.90 -13.61
C LYS A 138 20.45 -14.36 -15.05
#